data_AF-A0A497GNC4-F1
#
_entry.id   AF-A0A497GNC4-F1
#
_cell.length_a   1.000
_cell.length_b   1.000
_cell.length_c   1.000
_cell.angle_alpha   90.00
_cell.angle_beta   90.00
_cell.angle_gamma   90.00
#
_symmetry.space_group_name_H-M   'P 1'
#
loop_
_entity.id
_entity.type
_entity.pdbx_description
1 polymer ?
#
loop_
_entity_poly.entity_id
_entity_poly.type
_entity_poly.pdbx_seq_one_letter_code
_entity_poly.pdbx_strand_id
1 'polypeptide(L)'
;MCGDPKRLGLDPYNDTVLHDIVKKVREWLIREGLFDEERFANALVSIAQLLSYNESGGALPVETLIEGSVCAGKAGLVVVLLRIAGYEACVLDLPNHNAIAVHLSKPPRFALTNDPWYVVFKGERYYVVESVVLSTIGTPLKPSAFKEGLVGMAWPYHGEKPEKIHAPPYREE
;
A
#
# COMPACT_ATOMS: atom_id res chain seq x y z
N MET A 1 -10.41 -30.29 -24.77
CA MET A 1 -9.08 -29.71 -25.03
C MET A 1 -8.70 -28.87 -23.82
N CYS A 2 -7.64 -29.29 -23.12
CA CYS A 2 -7.12 -28.63 -21.93
C CYS A 2 -6.52 -27.28 -22.31
N GLY A 3 -7.02 -26.20 -21.69
CA GLY A 3 -6.40 -24.88 -21.74
C GLY A 3 -5.13 -24.84 -20.90
N ASP A 4 -4.16 -24.11 -21.39
CA ASP A 4 -2.81 -23.90 -20.86
C ASP A 4 -2.78 -23.68 -19.32
N PRO A 5 -2.09 -24.52 -18.53
CA PRO A 5 -2.05 -24.41 -17.06
C PRO A 5 -1.31 -23.18 -16.52
N LYS A 6 -0.80 -22.29 -17.38
CA LYS A 6 -0.22 -21.00 -16.99
C LYS A 6 -1.25 -19.91 -16.68
N ARG A 7 -2.55 -20.17 -16.87
CA ARG A 7 -3.62 -19.17 -16.64
C ARG A 7 -4.35 -19.26 -15.29
N LEU A 8 -3.94 -20.13 -14.37
CA LEU A 8 -4.61 -20.33 -13.07
C LEU A 8 -3.61 -20.40 -11.91
N GLY A 9 -2.66 -19.46 -11.87
CA GLY A 9 -2.06 -19.09 -10.59
C GLY A 9 -3.01 -18.13 -9.89
N LEU A 10 -3.70 -18.56 -8.84
CA LEU A 10 -4.38 -17.69 -7.86
C LEU A 10 -3.41 -16.74 -7.11
N ASP A 11 -2.17 -16.65 -7.62
CA ASP A 11 -1.19 -15.70 -7.17
C ASP A 11 -1.51 -14.36 -7.83
N PRO A 12 -1.94 -13.34 -7.07
CA PRO A 12 -2.25 -12.02 -7.62
C PRO A 12 -1.04 -11.39 -8.33
N TYR A 13 0.19 -11.90 -8.14
CA TYR A 13 1.37 -11.45 -8.88
C TYR A 13 1.46 -11.96 -10.33
N ASN A 14 0.63 -12.91 -10.74
CA ASN A 14 0.61 -13.43 -12.13
C ASN A 14 -0.53 -12.85 -12.97
N ASP A 15 -1.32 -11.91 -12.43
CA ASP A 15 -2.42 -11.30 -13.16
C ASP A 15 -1.92 -10.25 -14.18
N THR A 16 -2.14 -10.52 -15.47
CA THR A 16 -1.69 -9.64 -16.55
C THR A 16 -2.32 -8.25 -16.52
N VAL A 17 -3.51 -8.09 -15.96
CA VAL A 17 -4.19 -6.79 -15.83
C VAL A 17 -3.44 -5.91 -14.84
N LEU A 18 -3.03 -6.46 -13.69
CA LEU A 18 -2.29 -5.72 -12.67
C LEU A 18 -0.90 -5.31 -13.16
N HIS A 19 -0.21 -6.19 -13.91
CA HIS A 19 1.05 -5.84 -14.59
C HIS A 19 0.87 -4.73 -15.62
N ASP A 20 -0.18 -4.78 -16.44
CA ASP A 20 -0.47 -3.75 -17.44
C ASP A 20 -0.78 -2.39 -16.79
N ILE A 21 -1.50 -2.37 -15.67
CA ILE A 21 -1.74 -1.15 -14.87
C ILE A 21 -0.41 -0.55 -14.40
N VAL A 22 0.44 -1.34 -13.74
CA VAL A 22 1.74 -0.89 -13.23
C VAL A 22 2.61 -0.32 -14.36
N LYS A 23 2.65 -1.02 -15.51
CA LYS A 23 3.37 -0.58 -16.70
C LYS A 23 2.82 0.76 -17.22
N LYS A 24 1.51 0.89 -17.38
CA LYS A 24 0.86 2.12 -17.88
C LYS A 24 1.10 3.32 -16.98
N VAL A 25 1.04 3.15 -15.66
CA VAL A 25 1.35 4.23 -14.70
C VAL A 25 2.80 4.67 -14.83
N ARG A 26 3.74 3.71 -14.92
CA ARG A 26 5.16 4.01 -15.12
C ARG A 26 5.39 4.77 -16.43
N GLU A 27 4.85 4.29 -17.54
CA GLU A 27 4.99 4.92 -18.86
C GLU A 27 4.36 6.31 -18.90
N TRP A 28 3.21 6.50 -18.26
CA TRP A 28 2.58 7.80 -18.10
C TRP A 28 3.50 8.77 -17.35
N LEU A 29 3.99 8.41 -16.15
CA LEU A 29 4.89 9.26 -15.38
C LEU A 29 6.18 9.61 -16.12
N ILE A 30 6.75 8.67 -16.87
CA ILE A 30 7.94 8.91 -17.71
C ILE A 30 7.62 9.93 -18.80
N ARG A 31 6.51 9.75 -19.52
CA ARG A 31 6.09 10.65 -20.59
C ARG A 31 5.84 12.08 -20.10
N GLU A 32 5.28 12.22 -18.90
CA GLU A 32 5.04 13.54 -18.29
C GLU A 32 6.31 14.16 -17.65
N GLY A 33 7.45 13.47 -17.66
CA GLY A 33 8.68 13.95 -17.02
C GLY A 33 8.61 13.99 -15.49
N LEU A 34 7.71 13.21 -14.89
CA LEU A 34 7.43 13.19 -13.46
C LEU A 34 7.97 11.95 -12.75
N PHE A 35 8.56 11.00 -13.47
CA PHE A 35 8.96 9.71 -12.91
C PHE A 35 10.07 9.84 -11.85
N ASP A 36 9.72 9.49 -10.61
CA ASP A 36 10.64 9.15 -9.54
C ASP A 36 10.00 8.07 -8.64
N GLU A 37 10.81 7.42 -7.80
CA GLU A 37 10.40 6.33 -6.92
C GLU A 37 9.14 6.69 -6.09
N GLU A 38 9.20 7.79 -5.34
CA GLU A 38 8.11 8.19 -4.46
C GLU A 38 6.84 8.56 -5.25
N ARG A 39 6.95 9.30 -6.35
CA ARG A 39 5.78 9.63 -7.19
C ARG A 39 5.18 8.39 -7.84
N PHE A 40 5.99 7.42 -8.23
CA PHE A 40 5.50 6.18 -8.79
C PHE A 40 4.74 5.36 -7.75
N ALA A 41 5.29 5.21 -6.53
CA ALA A 41 4.59 4.56 -5.43
C ALA A 41 3.27 5.27 -5.08
N ASN A 42 3.28 6.61 -4.94
CA ASN A 42 2.07 7.40 -4.67
C ASN A 42 1.02 7.27 -5.78
N ALA A 43 1.42 7.24 -7.05
CA ALA A 43 0.48 7.05 -8.16
C ALA A 43 -0.21 5.68 -8.07
N LEU A 44 0.51 4.61 -7.74
CA LEU A 44 -0.08 3.28 -7.55
C LEU A 44 -1.02 3.24 -6.34
N VAL A 45 -0.65 3.88 -5.23
CA VAL A 45 -1.52 4.02 -4.05
C VAL A 45 -2.82 4.76 -4.41
N SER A 46 -2.71 5.85 -5.19
CA SER A 46 -3.87 6.68 -5.57
C SER A 46 -4.94 5.92 -6.37
N ILE A 47 -4.56 4.85 -7.10
CA ILE A 47 -5.52 4.02 -7.83
C ILE A 47 -6.59 3.52 -6.86
N ALA A 48 -6.19 2.88 -5.75
CA ALA A 48 -7.16 2.36 -4.80
C ALA A 48 -7.88 3.48 -4.04
N GLN A 49 -7.18 4.54 -3.63
CA GLN A 49 -7.81 5.67 -2.93
C GLN A 49 -8.94 6.32 -3.75
N LEU A 50 -8.86 6.29 -5.08
CA LEU A 50 -9.88 6.83 -5.98
C LEU A 50 -11.05 5.86 -6.26
N LEU A 51 -10.93 4.57 -5.93
CA LEU A 51 -12.03 3.62 -6.06
C LEU A 51 -13.12 3.91 -5.01
N SER A 52 -14.34 3.45 -5.25
CA SER A 52 -15.41 3.53 -4.26
C SER A 52 -15.07 2.72 -3.00
N TYR A 53 -15.50 3.22 -1.84
CA TYR A 53 -15.59 2.39 -0.64
C TYR A 53 -16.87 1.55 -0.74
N ASN A 54 -16.73 0.22 -0.77
CA ASN A 54 -17.86 -0.69 -0.99
C ASN A 54 -17.79 -1.88 -0.03
N GLU A 55 -18.72 -1.95 0.93
CA GLU A 55 -18.82 -3.02 1.92
C GLU A 55 -19.25 -4.37 1.32
N SER A 56 -19.84 -4.35 0.13
CA SER A 56 -20.26 -5.56 -0.61
C SER A 56 -19.36 -5.85 -1.82
N GLY A 57 -18.25 -5.13 -1.99
CA GLY A 57 -17.32 -5.32 -3.10
C GLY A 57 -16.37 -6.50 -2.90
N GLY A 58 -15.70 -6.89 -3.97
CA GLY A 58 -14.75 -8.00 -3.93
C GLY A 58 -13.51 -7.80 -3.05
N ALA A 59 -12.92 -8.91 -2.65
CA ALA A 59 -11.75 -8.96 -1.76
C ALA A 59 -10.44 -9.22 -2.52
N LEU A 60 -10.52 -9.72 -3.76
CA LEU A 60 -9.36 -9.93 -4.60
C LEU A 60 -8.97 -8.65 -5.36
N PRO A 61 -7.68 -8.44 -5.69
CA PRO A 61 -7.23 -7.19 -6.32
C PRO A 61 -8.01 -6.80 -7.60
N VAL A 62 -8.29 -7.75 -8.48
CA VAL A 62 -9.04 -7.48 -9.72
C VAL A 62 -10.51 -7.17 -9.43
N GLU A 63 -11.13 -7.85 -8.48
CA GLU A 63 -12.51 -7.56 -8.08
C GLU A 63 -12.60 -6.17 -7.43
N THR A 64 -11.63 -5.83 -6.56
CA THR A 64 -11.53 -4.50 -5.95
C THR A 64 -11.42 -3.41 -7.00
N LEU A 65 -10.67 -3.61 -8.10
CA LEU A 65 -10.59 -2.66 -9.22
C LEU A 65 -11.94 -2.39 -9.89
N ILE A 66 -12.82 -3.40 -9.95
CA ILE A 66 -14.11 -3.33 -10.66
C ILE A 66 -15.20 -2.78 -9.74
N GLU A 67 -15.27 -3.30 -8.51
CA GLU A 67 -16.41 -3.11 -7.61
C GLU A 67 -16.11 -2.13 -6.47
N GLY A 68 -14.85 -1.73 -6.30
CA GLY A 68 -14.37 -1.15 -5.05
C GLY A 68 -14.27 -2.21 -3.95
N SER A 69 -13.92 -1.77 -2.75
CA SER A 69 -13.87 -2.64 -1.57
C SER A 69 -13.82 -1.79 -0.28
N VAL A 70 -13.73 -2.45 0.86
CA VAL A 70 -13.38 -1.83 2.14
C VAL A 70 -11.87 -1.60 2.25
N CYS A 71 -11.42 -1.01 3.37
CA CYS A 71 -10.00 -0.73 3.63
C CYS A 71 -9.07 -1.95 3.39
N ALA A 72 -9.50 -3.15 3.80
CA ALA A 72 -8.72 -4.39 3.61
C ALA A 72 -8.47 -4.72 2.13
N GLY A 73 -9.51 -4.77 1.30
CA GLY A 73 -9.36 -5.08 -0.13
C GLY A 73 -8.58 -3.99 -0.87
N LYS A 74 -8.83 -2.72 -0.53
CA LYS A 74 -8.11 -1.58 -1.11
C LYS A 74 -6.62 -1.58 -0.73
N ALA A 75 -6.28 -1.85 0.53
CA ALA A 75 -4.89 -2.02 0.95
C ALA A 75 -4.23 -3.21 0.26
N GLY A 76 -4.93 -4.35 0.16
CA GLY A 76 -4.45 -5.53 -0.55
C GLY A 76 -4.11 -5.26 -2.02
N LEU A 77 -5.00 -4.59 -2.74
CA LEU A 77 -4.76 -4.17 -4.13
C LEU A 77 -3.50 -3.31 -4.25
N VAL A 78 -3.36 -2.28 -3.42
CA VAL A 78 -2.18 -1.39 -3.46
C VAL A 78 -0.89 -2.16 -3.20
N VAL A 79 -0.86 -3.05 -2.21
CA VAL A 79 0.34 -3.83 -1.89
C VAL A 79 0.71 -4.75 -3.05
N VAL A 80 -0.27 -5.36 -3.73
CA VAL A 80 -0.01 -6.14 -4.94
C VAL A 80 0.60 -5.28 -6.06
N LEU A 81 0.01 -4.12 -6.35
CA LEU A 81 0.52 -3.20 -7.37
C LEU A 81 1.95 -2.73 -7.06
N LEU A 82 2.23 -2.36 -5.80
CA LEU A 82 3.56 -1.96 -5.34
C LEU A 82 4.58 -3.10 -5.46
N ARG A 83 4.23 -4.31 -5.05
CA ARG A 83 5.14 -5.46 -5.14
C ARG A 83 5.42 -5.87 -6.59
N ILE A 84 4.42 -5.81 -7.49
CA ILE A 84 4.63 -5.97 -8.95
C ILE A 84 5.60 -4.89 -9.48
N ALA A 85 5.50 -3.66 -8.96
CA ALA A 85 6.39 -2.57 -9.34
C ALA A 85 7.81 -2.68 -8.76
N GLY A 86 8.08 -3.68 -7.91
CA GLY A 86 9.39 -3.97 -7.32
C GLY A 86 9.62 -3.35 -5.94
N TYR A 87 8.58 -2.82 -5.28
CA TYR A 87 8.68 -2.30 -3.93
C TYR A 87 8.52 -3.41 -2.90
N GLU A 88 9.23 -3.29 -1.77
CA GLU A 88 8.83 -4.00 -0.56
C GLU A 88 7.66 -3.26 0.08
N ALA A 89 6.51 -3.92 0.13
CA ALA A 89 5.29 -3.39 0.72
C ALA A 89 4.50 -4.48 1.43
N CYS A 90 3.69 -4.08 2.40
CA CYS A 90 2.76 -4.95 3.10
C CYS A 90 1.49 -4.19 3.52
N VAL A 91 0.47 -4.96 3.86
CA VAL A 91 -0.71 -4.45 4.55
C VAL A 91 -0.33 -4.19 6.00
N LEU A 92 -0.71 -3.03 6.52
CA LEU A 92 -0.62 -2.70 7.93
C LEU A 92 -1.99 -2.93 8.56
N ASP A 93 -2.05 -3.74 9.62
CA ASP A 93 -3.26 -3.99 10.39
C ASP A 93 -3.34 -3.04 11.59
N LEU A 94 -4.52 -2.45 11.73
CA LEU A 94 -4.86 -1.49 12.78
C LEU A 94 -6.26 -1.84 13.30
N PRO A 95 -6.63 -1.41 14.51
CA PRO A 95 -7.98 -1.59 15.02
C PRO A 95 -9.05 -1.07 14.04
N ASN A 96 -9.85 -2.02 13.54
CA ASN A 96 -10.93 -1.79 12.56
C ASN A 96 -10.47 -1.08 11.28
N HIS A 97 -9.23 -1.31 10.82
CA HIS A 97 -8.71 -0.66 9.60
C HIS A 97 -7.47 -1.32 9.02
N ASN A 98 -7.29 -1.21 7.71
CA ASN A 98 -6.08 -1.63 7.02
C ASN A 98 -5.48 -0.49 6.20
N ALA A 99 -4.18 -0.29 6.39
CA ALA A 99 -3.37 0.68 5.67
C ALA A 99 -2.26 -0.01 4.89
N ILE A 100 -1.43 0.78 4.23
CA ILE A 100 -0.29 0.30 3.45
C ILE A 100 0.99 0.75 4.13
N ALA A 101 1.97 -0.15 4.22
CA ALA A 101 3.32 0.17 4.59
C ALA A 101 4.24 -0.16 3.40
N VAL A 102 5.09 0.80 3.00
CA VAL A 102 5.96 0.67 1.83
C VAL A 102 7.37 1.18 2.14
N HIS A 103 8.37 0.38 1.77
CA HIS A 103 9.75 0.80 1.84
C HIS A 103 10.10 1.71 0.66
N LEU A 104 10.81 2.80 0.96
CA LEU A 104 11.36 3.73 -0.04
C LEU A 104 12.84 3.94 0.26
N SER A 105 13.66 4.08 -0.79
CA SER A 105 15.11 4.31 -0.65
C SER A 105 15.45 5.64 0.06
N LYS A 106 14.51 6.59 0.05
CA LYS A 106 14.64 7.90 0.72
C LYS A 106 13.35 8.23 1.48
N PRO A 107 13.42 9.04 2.55
CA PRO A 107 12.23 9.57 3.20
C PRO A 107 11.32 10.31 2.20
N PRO A 108 9.99 10.12 2.30
CA PRO A 108 9.05 10.75 1.38
C PRO A 108 9.02 12.27 1.61
N ARG A 109 8.99 13.03 0.51
CA ARG A 109 8.96 14.51 0.52
C ARG A 109 7.57 15.09 0.25
N PHE A 110 6.62 14.27 -0.19
CA PHE A 110 5.25 14.70 -0.48
C PHE A 110 4.27 14.39 0.66
N ALA A 111 4.75 13.88 1.79
CA ALA A 111 3.93 13.65 2.98
C ALA A 111 3.24 14.95 3.43
N LEU A 112 1.97 14.87 3.86
CA LEU A 112 1.22 16.04 4.34
C LEU A 112 1.56 16.44 5.80
N THR A 113 2.74 16.05 6.25
CA THR A 113 3.28 16.29 7.60
C THR A 113 4.75 16.69 7.49
N ASN A 114 5.25 17.43 8.49
CA ASN A 114 6.66 17.82 8.56
C ASN A 114 7.60 16.63 8.81
N ASP A 115 7.10 15.54 9.39
CA ASP A 115 7.87 14.34 9.70
C ASP A 115 7.05 13.09 9.32
N PRO A 116 7.47 12.33 8.29
CA PRO A 116 6.75 11.17 7.78
C PRO A 116 6.55 10.05 8.78
N TRP A 117 5.36 9.44 8.78
CA TRP A 117 5.05 8.30 9.64
C TRP A 117 5.59 6.99 9.03
N TYR A 118 6.26 6.19 9.86
CA TYR A 118 6.80 4.90 9.44
C TYR A 118 6.84 3.87 10.57
N VAL A 119 6.97 2.60 10.20
CA VAL A 119 7.34 1.52 11.11
C VAL A 119 8.69 0.96 10.69
N VAL A 120 9.45 0.42 11.64
CA VAL A 120 10.69 -0.33 11.37
C VAL A 120 10.37 -1.81 11.47
N PHE A 121 10.72 -2.57 10.44
CA PHE A 121 10.52 -4.02 10.40
C PHE A 121 11.67 -4.66 9.65
N LYS A 122 12.30 -5.67 10.26
CA LYS A 122 13.50 -6.34 9.73
C LYS A 122 14.63 -5.35 9.43
N GLY A 123 14.81 -4.36 10.31
CA GLY A 123 15.81 -3.30 10.17
C GLY A 123 15.48 -2.20 9.15
N GLU A 124 14.39 -2.34 8.38
CA GLU A 124 14.04 -1.39 7.31
C GLU A 124 12.86 -0.49 7.67
N ARG A 125 12.85 0.72 7.11
CA ARG A 125 11.73 1.66 7.28
C ARG A 125 10.64 1.40 6.25
N TYR A 126 9.41 1.23 6.73
CA TYR A 126 8.20 1.18 5.91
C TYR A 126 7.33 2.39 6.22
N TYR A 127 7.23 3.32 5.27
CA TYR A 127 6.40 4.51 5.37
C TYR A 127 4.94 4.16 5.19
N VAL A 128 4.08 4.78 5.99
CA VAL A 128 2.66 4.42 6.05
C VAL A 128 1.83 5.32 5.16
N VAL A 129 0.78 4.78 4.54
CA VAL A 129 -0.22 5.54 3.79
C VAL A 129 -1.61 4.92 3.93
N GLU A 130 -2.62 5.79 3.89
CA GLU A 130 -4.03 5.41 3.94
C GLU A 130 -4.47 4.70 2.64
N SER A 131 -5.36 3.71 2.76
CA SER A 131 -5.94 2.93 1.66
C SER A 131 -7.24 3.52 1.12
N VAL A 132 -7.96 4.33 1.91
CA VAL A 132 -9.31 4.82 1.57
C VAL A 132 -9.43 6.32 1.32
N VAL A 133 -8.60 7.15 1.95
CA VAL A 133 -8.59 8.61 1.80
C VAL A 133 -7.40 9.00 0.91
N LEU A 134 -7.64 9.94 -0.01
CA LEU A 134 -6.60 10.53 -0.83
C LEU A 134 -5.51 11.16 0.04
N SER A 135 -4.33 10.56 0.02
CA SER A 135 -3.17 10.99 0.80
C SER A 135 -1.88 10.43 0.20
N THR A 136 -0.74 10.97 0.63
CA THR A 136 0.58 10.55 0.15
C THR A 136 1.32 9.74 1.21
N ILE A 137 2.28 8.94 0.75
CA ILE A 137 3.15 8.13 1.61
C ILE A 137 3.83 8.98 2.68
N GLY A 138 3.79 8.50 3.92
CA GLY A 138 4.28 9.18 5.10
C GLY A 138 3.24 10.08 5.79
N THR A 139 2.04 10.23 5.23
CA THR A 139 0.96 11.04 5.83
C THR A 139 0.37 10.35 7.07
N PRO A 140 0.04 11.10 8.14
CA PRO A 140 -0.49 10.52 9.38
C PRO A 140 -1.78 9.73 9.16
N LEU A 141 -1.93 8.66 9.95
CA LEU A 141 -3.07 7.75 9.91
C LEU A 141 -3.40 7.29 11.33
N LYS A 142 -4.69 7.31 11.71
CA LYS A 142 -5.21 6.83 13.01
C LYS A 142 -4.21 6.98 14.18
N PRO A 143 -3.89 8.21 14.62
CA PRO A 143 -2.80 8.44 15.58
C PRO A 143 -2.84 7.64 16.88
N SER A 144 -4.04 7.31 17.38
CA SER A 144 -4.19 6.50 18.59
C SER A 144 -3.64 5.08 18.43
N ALA A 145 -3.88 4.43 17.29
CA ALA A 145 -3.41 3.06 17.07
C ALA A 145 -1.88 2.95 17.08
N PHE A 146 -1.19 3.96 16.52
CA PHE A 146 0.26 4.04 16.53
C PHE A 146 0.81 4.27 17.95
N LYS A 147 0.16 5.13 18.74
CA LYS A 147 0.55 5.40 20.13
C LYS A 147 0.38 4.20 21.04
N GLU A 148 -0.70 3.46 20.86
CA GLU A 148 -1.02 2.28 21.66
C GLU A 148 -0.25 1.03 21.20
N GLY A 149 0.59 1.15 20.16
CA GLY A 149 1.34 0.02 19.61
C GLY A 149 0.45 -1.04 18.95
N LEU A 150 -0.77 -0.67 18.58
CA LEU A 150 -1.77 -1.55 17.95
C LEU A 150 -1.54 -1.58 16.43
N VAL A 151 -0.32 -1.93 16.04
CA VAL A 151 0.12 -1.97 14.65
C VAL A 151 0.69 -3.36 14.35
N GLY A 152 0.13 -4.03 13.35
CA GLY A 152 0.59 -5.32 12.87
C GLY A 152 1.06 -5.26 11.42
N MET A 153 2.13 -5.97 11.09
CA MET A 153 2.54 -6.27 9.73
C MET A 153 1.67 -7.44 9.25
N ALA A 154 0.55 -7.14 8.59
CA ALA A 154 -0.33 -8.15 8.01
C ALA A 154 0.28 -8.70 6.72
N TRP A 155 -0.50 -8.97 5.68
CA TRP A 155 0.00 -9.65 4.50
C TRP A 155 1.19 -8.92 3.85
N PRO A 156 2.31 -9.61 3.55
CA PRO A 156 2.51 -11.06 3.57
C PRO A 156 3.09 -11.64 4.88
N TYR A 157 3.19 -10.85 5.95
CA TYR A 157 3.83 -11.18 7.22
C TYR A 157 2.87 -11.63 8.35
N HIS A 158 1.58 -11.80 8.06
CA HIS A 158 0.63 -12.53 8.91
C HIS A 158 0.53 -12.08 10.38
N GLY A 159 0.66 -10.78 10.66
CA GLY A 159 0.47 -10.18 11.97
C GLY A 159 1.75 -10.03 12.81
N GLU A 160 2.93 -10.20 12.20
CA GLU A 160 4.21 -9.87 12.86
C GLU A 160 4.21 -8.42 13.37
N LYS A 161 4.87 -8.15 14.50
CA LYS A 161 4.95 -6.80 15.06
C LYS A 161 6.15 -6.04 14.47
N PRO A 162 6.01 -4.73 14.22
CA PRO A 162 7.17 -3.90 13.89
C PRO A 162 8.12 -3.80 15.10
N GLU A 163 9.41 -3.63 14.82
CA GLU A 163 10.47 -3.40 15.80
C GLU A 163 10.36 -2.01 16.44
N LYS A 164 9.92 -1.03 15.66
CA LYS A 164 9.73 0.35 16.11
C LYS A 164 8.57 1.00 15.35
N ILE A 165 7.89 1.93 16.01
CA ILE A 165 6.87 2.79 15.42
C ILE A 165 7.35 4.24 15.52
N HIS A 166 7.23 5.00 14.44
CA HIS A 166 7.54 6.42 14.39
C HIS A 166 6.29 7.20 13.97
N ALA A 167 5.71 7.94 14.93
CA ALA A 167 4.47 8.70 14.78
C ALA A 167 4.56 10.14 15.32
N PRO A 168 5.22 11.06 14.60
CA PRO A 168 5.39 12.47 14.98
C PRO A 168 4.07 13.22 15.16
N PRO A 169 3.99 14.23 16.06
CA PRO A 169 5.07 14.81 16.88
C PRO A 169 5.31 14.07 18.20
N TYR A 170 4.72 12.89 18.40
CA TYR A 170 4.76 12.20 19.69
C TYR A 170 6.11 11.51 19.85
N ARG A 171 7.01 12.19 20.56
CA ARG A 171 8.19 11.58 21.17
C ARG A 171 7.70 10.69 22.31
N GLU A 172 8.33 9.53 22.46
CA GLU A 172 8.31 8.78 23.72
C GLU A 172 8.60 9.77 24.86
N GLU A 173 7.62 9.96 25.75
CA GLU A 173 7.88 10.45 27.11
C GLU A 173 8.29 9.26 27.98
#